data_AF-A0A517R409-F1
#
_entry.id   AF-A0A517R409-F1
#
_cell.length_a   1.000
_cell.length_b   1.000
_cell.length_c   1.000
_cell.angle_alpha   90.00
_cell.angle_beta   90.00
_cell.angle_gamma   90.00
#
_symmetry.space_group_name_H-M   'P 1'
#
loop_
_entity.id
_entity.type
_entity.pdbx_description
1 polymer ?
#
loop_
_entity_poly.entity_id
_entity_poly.type
_entity_poly.pdbx_seq_one_letter_code
_entity_poly.pdbx_strand_id
1 'polypeptide(L)'
;MGETQRPDPQAGSKRIMQLRGEVPTEADRARVDLAGLCRASADPDETRREQAVATIENLGTPQPEAVPVLTPLIGPDEPADSVYWAVTLLGRLGDACPDDAAEAVASALSKTYSMHVRQRAAWALGKIGIRSDSIRESVAAAAKAADSRLARLAERAIDQG
;
A
#
# COMPACT_ATOMS: atom_id res chain seq x y z
N MET A 1 45.35 -0.81 -26.89
CA MET A 1 44.04 -0.13 -26.94
C MET A 1 43.11 -0.95 -26.08
N GLY A 2 42.96 -0.58 -24.81
CA GLY A 2 42.14 -1.32 -23.85
C GLY A 2 40.71 -0.80 -23.90
N GLU A 3 39.83 -1.54 -24.55
CA GLU A 3 38.41 -1.22 -24.57
C GLU A 3 37.84 -1.41 -23.16
N THR A 4 37.46 -0.31 -22.54
CA THR A 4 36.79 -0.27 -21.25
C THR A 4 35.39 -0.85 -21.46
N GLN A 5 35.22 -2.13 -21.14
CA GLN A 5 33.93 -2.81 -21.11
C GLN A 5 32.99 -2.02 -20.16
N ARG A 6 32.05 -1.28 -20.73
CA ARG A 6 30.97 -0.65 -19.96
C ARG A 6 30.17 -1.77 -19.27
N PRO A 7 29.95 -1.71 -17.95
CA PRO A 7 29.12 -2.70 -17.27
C PRO A 7 27.70 -2.66 -17.84
N ASP A 8 27.19 -3.84 -18.21
CA ASP A 8 25.85 -4.05 -18.74
C ASP A 8 24.79 -3.68 -17.68
N PRO A 9 23.93 -2.68 -17.92
CA PRO A 9 22.89 -2.26 -16.98
C PRO A 9 21.82 -3.33 -16.73
N GLN A 10 21.76 -4.41 -17.54
CA GLN A 10 20.84 -5.54 -17.35
C GLN A 10 21.38 -6.66 -16.46
N ALA A 11 22.64 -6.58 -16.01
CA ALA A 11 23.20 -7.57 -15.10
C ALA A 11 22.58 -7.49 -13.68
N GLY A 12 22.08 -6.31 -13.28
CA GLY A 12 21.36 -6.12 -12.03
C GLY A 12 19.95 -6.72 -12.03
N SER A 13 19.22 -6.56 -13.13
CA SER A 13 17.83 -7.04 -13.26
C SER A 13 17.72 -8.56 -13.33
N LYS A 14 18.71 -9.25 -13.92
CA LYS A 14 18.78 -10.72 -13.88
C LYS A 14 19.03 -11.29 -12.49
N ARG A 15 19.67 -10.54 -11.58
CA ARG A 15 19.98 -11.02 -10.22
C ARG A 15 18.75 -11.02 -9.31
N ILE A 16 17.80 -10.12 -9.56
CA ILE A 16 16.58 -9.98 -8.76
C ILE A 16 15.54 -11.03 -9.16
N MET A 17 15.51 -11.43 -10.45
CA MET A 17 14.54 -12.41 -10.96
C MET A 17 14.84 -13.86 -10.55
N GLN A 18 16.05 -14.16 -10.06
CA GLN A 18 16.49 -15.52 -9.71
C GLN A 18 16.27 -15.90 -8.24
N LEU A 19 15.58 -15.05 -7.47
CA LEU A 19 15.09 -15.33 -6.10
C LEU A 19 13.61 -15.77 -6.12
N ARG A 20 13.17 -16.46 -7.18
CA ARG A 20 11.77 -16.85 -7.42
C ARG A 20 11.33 -18.07 -6.59
N GLY A 21 11.54 -18.01 -5.28
CA GLY A 21 11.14 -19.05 -4.33
C GLY A 21 11.40 -18.75 -2.85
N GLU A 22 12.13 -17.68 -2.52
CA GLU A 22 12.38 -17.32 -1.12
C GLU A 22 11.38 -16.23 -0.72
N VAL A 23 10.43 -16.60 0.16
CA VAL A 23 9.56 -15.63 0.83
C VAL A 23 10.47 -14.64 1.56
N PRO A 24 10.35 -13.32 1.34
CA PRO A 24 11.17 -12.33 2.03
C PRO A 24 11.13 -12.57 3.54
N THR A 25 12.30 -12.77 4.12
CA THR A 25 12.44 -13.09 5.54
C THR A 25 12.01 -11.90 6.41
N GLU A 26 11.69 -12.13 7.68
CA GLU A 26 11.40 -11.08 8.67
C GLU A 26 12.46 -9.96 8.63
N ALA A 27 13.73 -10.34 8.47
CA ALA A 27 14.88 -9.44 8.41
C ALA A 27 14.94 -8.62 7.11
N ASP A 28 14.51 -9.20 5.98
CA ASP A 28 14.41 -8.47 4.72
C ASP A 28 13.31 -7.41 4.80
N ARG A 29 12.16 -7.73 5.41
CA ARG A 29 11.05 -6.77 5.58
C ARG A 29 11.43 -5.56 6.42
N ALA A 30 12.26 -5.75 7.44
CA ALA A 30 12.73 -4.67 8.32
C ALA A 30 13.71 -3.69 7.63
N ARG A 31 14.37 -4.12 6.55
CA ARG A 31 15.38 -3.31 5.83
C ARG A 31 14.84 -2.65 4.57
N VAL A 32 13.61 -2.98 4.17
CA VAL A 32 13.01 -2.45 2.96
C VAL A 32 12.50 -1.03 3.23
N ASP A 33 12.93 -0.09 2.40
CA ASP A 33 12.36 1.26 2.36
C ASP A 33 10.95 1.21 1.76
N LEU A 34 9.96 0.95 2.60
CA LEU A 34 8.57 0.84 2.19
C LEU A 34 8.02 2.16 1.65
N ALA A 35 8.49 3.29 2.17
CA ALA A 35 8.06 4.60 1.70
C ALA A 35 8.62 4.89 0.30
N GLY A 36 9.90 4.58 0.08
CA GLY A 36 10.54 4.64 -1.23
C GLY A 36 9.85 3.73 -2.24
N LEU A 37 9.54 2.48 -1.87
CA LEU A 37 8.81 1.57 -2.75
C LEU A 37 7.40 2.07 -3.09
N CYS A 38 6.65 2.57 -2.10
CA CYS A 38 5.33 3.14 -2.37
C CYS A 38 5.44 4.31 -3.36
N ARG A 39 6.39 5.23 -3.19
CA ARG A 39 6.58 6.33 -4.15
C ARG A 39 7.05 5.85 -5.53
N ALA A 40 7.94 4.87 -5.57
CA ALA A 40 8.41 4.28 -6.81
C ALA A 40 7.30 3.52 -7.56
N SER A 41 6.20 3.13 -6.89
CA SER A 41 5.02 2.57 -7.57
C SER A 41 4.30 3.57 -8.48
N ALA A 42 4.63 4.86 -8.39
CA ALA A 42 4.15 5.93 -9.27
C ALA A 42 5.27 6.50 -10.17
N ASP A 43 6.42 5.81 -10.27
CA ASP A 43 7.56 6.29 -11.06
C ASP A 43 7.18 6.38 -12.55
N PRO A 44 7.58 7.47 -13.26
CA PRO A 44 7.36 7.58 -14.70
C PRO A 44 8.08 6.48 -15.49
N ASP A 45 9.20 5.97 -14.99
CA ASP A 45 9.91 4.83 -15.56
C ASP A 45 9.15 3.53 -15.25
N GLU A 46 8.64 2.91 -16.30
CA GLU A 46 7.86 1.67 -16.21
C GLU A 46 8.63 0.53 -15.52
N THR A 47 9.93 0.41 -15.78
CA THR A 47 10.73 -0.65 -15.16
C THR A 47 10.85 -0.44 -13.65
N ARG A 48 11.07 0.82 -13.21
CA ARG A 48 11.11 1.15 -11.77
C ARG A 48 9.76 0.91 -11.11
N ARG A 49 8.68 1.33 -11.76
CA ARG A 49 7.31 1.15 -11.28
C ARG A 49 6.97 -0.32 -11.09
N GLU A 50 7.18 -1.14 -12.11
CA GLU A 50 6.91 -2.58 -12.06
C GLU A 50 7.76 -3.28 -10.99
N GLN A 51 9.04 -2.93 -10.89
CA GLN A 51 9.93 -3.49 -9.88
C GLN A 51 9.47 -3.13 -8.46
N ALA A 52 9.02 -1.88 -8.24
CA ALA A 52 8.50 -1.45 -6.95
C ALA A 52 7.24 -2.22 -6.57
N VAL A 53 6.27 -2.29 -7.48
CA VAL A 53 5.02 -3.04 -7.29
C VAL A 53 5.31 -4.51 -6.99
N ALA A 54 6.14 -5.18 -7.79
CA ALA A 54 6.47 -6.59 -7.59
C ALA A 54 7.13 -6.82 -6.22
N THR A 55 7.97 -5.89 -5.77
CA THR A 55 8.62 -5.98 -4.46
C THR A 55 7.59 -5.86 -3.33
N ILE A 56 6.66 -4.91 -3.41
CA ILE A 56 5.59 -4.72 -2.42
C ILE A 56 4.63 -5.92 -2.37
N GLU A 57 4.32 -6.51 -3.54
CA GLU A 57 3.49 -7.71 -3.62
C GLU A 57 4.12 -8.90 -2.91
N ASN A 58 5.44 -9.08 -3.06
CA ASN A 58 6.19 -10.17 -2.44
C ASN A 58 6.50 -9.95 -0.95
N LEU A 59 6.44 -8.71 -0.45
CA LEU A 59 6.81 -8.35 0.92
C LEU A 59 5.91 -8.98 2.02
N GLY A 60 4.71 -9.45 1.65
CA GLY A 60 3.74 -10.00 2.61
C GLY A 60 3.19 -8.92 3.56
N THR A 61 2.85 -9.30 4.79
CA THR A 61 2.45 -8.37 5.86
C THR A 61 3.70 -7.63 6.37
N PRO A 62 3.71 -6.28 6.36
CA PRO A 62 4.81 -5.50 6.92
C PRO A 62 4.86 -5.64 8.45
N GLN A 63 5.97 -5.23 9.06
CA GLN A 63 6.04 -5.15 10.52
C GLN A 63 5.34 -3.87 11.04
N PRO A 64 4.81 -3.84 12.27
CA PRO A 64 4.16 -2.66 12.85
C PRO A 64 5.04 -1.39 12.84
N GLU A 65 6.36 -1.53 12.88
CA GLU A 65 7.35 -0.45 12.79
C GLU A 65 7.30 0.30 11.44
N ALA A 66 6.62 -0.27 10.44
CA ALA A 66 6.36 0.39 9.17
C ALA A 66 5.29 1.49 9.26
N VAL A 67 4.44 1.48 10.29
CA VAL A 67 3.30 2.40 10.40
C VAL A 67 3.71 3.88 10.33
N PRO A 68 4.74 4.35 11.05
CA PRO A 68 5.15 5.76 11.01
C PRO A 68 5.68 6.22 9.65
N VAL A 69 6.17 5.29 8.81
CA VAL A 69 6.67 5.63 7.47
C VAL A 69 5.61 5.51 6.38
N LEU A 70 4.58 4.68 6.59
CA LEU A 70 3.48 4.48 5.66
C LEU A 70 2.35 5.51 5.85
N THR A 71 2.02 5.86 7.09
CA THR A 71 0.91 6.76 7.41
C THR A 71 1.04 8.14 6.75
N PRO A 72 2.23 8.79 6.75
CA PRO A 72 2.41 10.08 6.07
C PRO A 72 2.20 10.04 4.56
N LEU A 73 2.21 8.86 3.93
CA LEU A 73 1.97 8.71 2.50
C LEU A 73 0.49 8.79 2.14
N ILE A 74 -0.42 8.78 3.12
CA ILE A 74 -1.85 9.03 2.92
C ILE A 74 -2.09 10.54 2.94
N GLY A 75 -1.52 11.23 1.96
CA GLY A 75 -1.61 12.68 1.80
C GLY A 75 -2.25 13.07 0.46
N PRO A 76 -2.82 14.28 0.36
CA PRO A 76 -3.37 14.78 -0.91
C PRO A 76 -2.28 15.07 -1.96
N ASP A 77 -1.03 15.28 -1.52
CA ASP A 77 0.12 15.58 -2.39
C ASP A 77 0.85 14.33 -2.90
N GLU A 78 0.48 13.15 -2.42
CA GLU A 78 1.11 11.89 -2.83
C GLU A 78 0.41 11.31 -4.09
N PRO A 79 1.16 10.72 -5.02
CA PRO A 79 0.58 10.05 -6.18
C PRO A 79 -0.42 8.96 -5.77
N ALA A 80 -1.48 8.79 -6.56
CA ALA A 80 -2.54 7.85 -6.23
C ALA A 80 -2.05 6.41 -6.02
N ASP A 81 -1.06 5.95 -6.80
CA ASP A 81 -0.47 4.62 -6.64
C ASP A 81 0.32 4.49 -5.34
N SER A 82 1.06 5.53 -4.95
CA SER A 82 1.76 5.60 -3.66
C SER A 82 0.79 5.47 -2.49
N VAL A 83 -0.30 6.25 -2.51
CA VAL A 83 -1.35 6.20 -1.48
C VAL A 83 -1.99 4.82 -1.47
N TYR A 84 -2.30 4.26 -2.64
CA TYR A 84 -2.91 2.93 -2.76
C TYR A 84 -2.05 1.84 -2.12
N TRP A 85 -0.73 1.86 -2.33
CA TRP A 85 0.17 0.86 -1.74
C TRP A 85 0.38 1.08 -0.24
N ALA A 86 0.48 2.34 0.21
CA ALA A 86 0.55 2.65 1.64
C ALA A 86 -0.69 2.12 2.40
N VAL A 87 -1.88 2.40 1.88
CA VAL A 87 -3.15 1.89 2.43
C VAL A 87 -3.21 0.35 2.35
N THR A 88 -2.70 -0.24 1.27
CA THR A 88 -2.65 -1.71 1.13
C THR A 88 -1.80 -2.34 2.23
N LEU A 89 -0.60 -1.79 2.47
CA LEU A 89 0.34 -2.30 3.47
C LEU A 89 -0.20 -2.13 4.89
N LEU A 90 -0.80 -0.98 5.21
CA LEU A 90 -1.47 -0.75 6.49
C LEU A 90 -2.65 -1.71 6.69
N GLY A 91 -3.46 -1.95 5.65
CA GLY A 91 -4.53 -2.93 5.69
C GLY A 91 -4.06 -4.38 5.91
N ARG A 92 -2.84 -4.73 5.47
CA ARG A 92 -2.25 -6.06 5.70
C ARG A 92 -1.84 -6.29 7.16
N LEU A 93 -1.62 -5.23 7.94
CA LEU A 93 -1.41 -5.35 9.39
C LEU A 93 -2.67 -5.83 10.11
N GLY A 94 -3.85 -5.54 9.55
CA GLY A 94 -5.14 -5.89 10.14
C GLY A 94 -5.26 -5.35 11.56
N ASP A 95 -5.54 -6.24 12.51
CA ASP A 95 -5.72 -5.88 13.92
C ASP A 95 -4.47 -5.23 14.56
N ALA A 96 -3.28 -5.49 14.03
CA ALA A 96 -2.04 -4.87 14.50
C ALA A 96 -1.85 -3.42 14.04
N CYS A 97 -2.73 -2.88 13.17
CA CYS A 97 -2.70 -1.50 12.76
C CYS A 97 -3.12 -0.58 13.92
N PRO A 98 -2.31 0.43 14.30
CA PRO A 98 -2.68 1.43 15.31
C PRO A 98 -3.90 2.28 14.91
N ASP A 99 -4.60 2.83 15.91
CA ASP A 99 -5.85 3.58 15.68
C ASP A 99 -5.62 4.90 14.92
N ASP A 100 -4.50 5.57 15.15
CA ASP A 100 -4.10 6.78 14.41
C ASP A 100 -3.87 6.50 12.92
N ALA A 101 -3.26 5.35 12.60
CA ALA A 101 -3.11 4.89 11.23
C ALA A 101 -4.45 4.45 10.61
N ALA A 102 -5.36 3.88 11.41
CA ALA A 102 -6.71 3.55 10.96
C ALA A 102 -7.53 4.79 10.58
N GLU A 103 -7.43 5.88 11.36
CA GLU A 103 -8.05 7.18 11.03
C GLU A 103 -7.45 7.76 9.74
N ALA A 104 -6.12 7.66 9.56
CA ALA A 104 -5.49 8.07 8.31
C ALA A 104 -6.03 7.27 7.11
N VAL A 105 -6.18 5.94 7.24
CA VAL A 105 -6.79 5.11 6.20
C VAL A 105 -8.25 5.52 5.94
N ALA A 106 -9.03 5.88 6.97
CA ALA A 106 -10.39 6.35 6.79
C ALA A 106 -10.47 7.68 6.03
N SER A 107 -9.50 8.58 6.21
CA SER A 107 -9.42 9.81 5.41
C SER A 107 -9.30 9.54 3.90
N ALA A 108 -8.67 8.42 3.51
CA ALA A 108 -8.55 7.98 2.12
C ALA A 108 -9.87 7.50 1.47
N LEU A 109 -10.99 7.44 2.21
CA LEU A 109 -12.33 7.24 1.65
C LEU A 109 -12.92 8.52 1.04
N SER A 110 -12.35 9.68 1.36
CA SER A 110 -12.78 10.99 0.86
C SER A 110 -12.81 11.05 -0.67
N LYS A 111 -13.70 11.88 -1.21
CA LYS A 111 -13.83 12.11 -2.66
C LYS A 111 -12.62 12.84 -3.28
N THR A 112 -11.70 13.34 -2.45
CA THR A 112 -10.41 13.92 -2.90
C THR A 112 -9.48 12.87 -3.48
N TYR A 113 -9.61 11.61 -3.08
CA TYR A 113 -8.79 10.51 -3.57
C TYR A 113 -9.41 9.82 -4.80
N SER A 114 -8.57 9.19 -5.61
CA SER A 114 -9.00 8.40 -6.76
C SER A 114 -9.88 7.22 -6.33
N MET A 115 -10.75 6.73 -7.23
CA MET A 115 -11.67 5.65 -6.88
C MET A 115 -10.94 4.36 -6.46
N HIS A 116 -9.79 4.05 -7.07
CA HIS A 116 -9.00 2.88 -6.69
C HIS A 116 -8.43 2.98 -5.28
N VAL A 117 -7.96 4.17 -4.87
CA VAL A 117 -7.52 4.44 -3.49
C VAL A 117 -8.68 4.27 -2.51
N ARG A 118 -9.85 4.85 -2.82
CA ARG A 118 -11.04 4.78 -1.96
C ARG A 118 -11.52 3.34 -1.77
N GLN A 119 -11.58 2.56 -2.85
CA GLN A 119 -11.92 1.13 -2.77
C GLN A 119 -10.89 0.37 -1.92
N ARG A 120 -9.60 0.69 -2.06
CA ARG A 120 -8.54 0.06 -1.28
C ARG A 120 -8.62 0.42 0.21
N ALA A 121 -8.97 1.66 0.54
CA ALA A 121 -9.21 2.11 1.91
C ALA A 121 -10.39 1.35 2.56
N ALA A 122 -11.51 1.20 1.84
CA ALA A 122 -12.63 0.41 2.35
C ALA A 122 -12.24 -1.05 2.62
N TRP A 123 -11.46 -1.66 1.72
CA TRP A 123 -10.91 -3.00 1.95
C TRP A 123 -9.98 -3.05 3.17
N ALA A 124 -9.08 -2.07 3.32
CA ALA A 124 -8.12 -2.03 4.42
C ALA A 124 -8.83 -1.87 5.78
N LEU A 125 -9.85 -1.01 5.87
CA LEU A 125 -10.64 -0.86 7.10
C LEU A 125 -11.42 -2.12 7.45
N GLY A 126 -11.90 -2.88 6.46
CA GLY A 126 -12.47 -4.20 6.72
C GLY A 126 -11.48 -5.24 7.24
N LYS A 127 -10.17 -5.00 7.10
CA LYS A 127 -9.09 -5.82 7.69
C LYS A 127 -8.64 -5.33 9.05
N ILE A 128 -8.60 -4.00 9.23
CA ILE A 128 -8.17 -3.34 10.47
C ILE A 128 -9.28 -3.39 11.55
N GLY A 129 -10.54 -3.41 11.12
CA GLY A 129 -11.70 -3.27 11.97
C GLY A 129 -12.14 -1.81 12.12
N ILE A 130 -13.41 -1.62 12.46
CA ILE A 130 -13.99 -0.29 12.72
C ILE A 130 -13.90 0.00 14.22
N ARG A 131 -12.92 0.84 14.60
CA ARG A 131 -12.57 1.06 16.02
C ARG A 131 -12.99 2.41 16.58
N SER A 132 -13.52 3.29 15.76
CA SER A 132 -14.02 4.59 16.17
C SER A 132 -15.32 4.92 15.43
N ASP A 133 -16.13 5.79 16.04
CA ASP A 133 -17.34 6.31 15.40
C ASP A 133 -17.01 7.15 14.15
N SER A 134 -15.89 7.88 14.17
CA SER A 134 -15.34 8.62 13.01
C SER A 134 -15.11 7.70 11.80
N ILE A 135 -14.45 6.56 12.02
CA ILE A 135 -14.22 5.56 10.99
C ILE A 135 -15.55 4.97 10.53
N ARG A 136 -16.46 4.64 11.46
CA ARG A 136 -17.78 4.10 11.14
C ARG A 136 -18.57 5.04 10.23
N GLU A 137 -18.59 6.34 10.52
CA GLU A 137 -19.26 7.34 9.70
C GLU A 137 -18.66 7.44 8.31
N SER A 138 -17.33 7.45 8.21
CA SER A 138 -16.60 7.51 6.94
C SER A 138 -16.90 6.28 6.06
N VAL A 139 -16.89 5.09 6.65
CA VAL A 139 -17.23 3.83 5.96
C VAL A 139 -18.72 3.81 5.57
N ALA A 140 -19.62 4.24 6.45
CA ALA A 140 -21.05 4.32 6.14
C ALA A 140 -21.37 5.30 4.99
N ALA A 141 -20.63 6.40 4.90
CA ALA A 141 -20.72 7.32 3.77
C ALA A 141 -20.22 6.65 2.47
N ALA A 142 -19.15 5.87 2.55
CA ALA A 142 -18.63 5.09 1.41
C ALA A 142 -19.58 3.97 0.98
N ALA A 143 -20.31 3.34 1.90
CA ALA A 143 -21.34 2.34 1.62
C ALA A 143 -22.50 2.90 0.78
N LYS A 144 -22.79 4.20 0.91
CA LYS A 144 -23.82 4.92 0.14
C LYS A 144 -23.27 5.56 -1.14
N ALA A 145 -22.00 5.34 -1.49
CA ALA A 145 -21.41 5.91 -2.68
C ALA A 145 -22.04 5.29 -3.95
N ALA A 146 -22.08 6.07 -5.03
CA ALA A 146 -22.61 5.60 -6.32
C ALA A 146 -21.79 4.44 -6.92
N ASP A 147 -20.50 4.35 -6.58
CA ASP A 147 -19.64 3.26 -7.03
C ASP A 147 -20.01 1.95 -6.31
N SER A 148 -20.58 1.00 -7.04
CA SER A 148 -21.07 -0.26 -6.47
C SER A 148 -19.98 -1.12 -5.85
N ARG A 149 -18.73 -1.00 -6.31
CA ARG A 149 -17.61 -1.75 -5.75
C ARG A 149 -17.18 -1.18 -4.40
N LEU A 150 -17.05 0.14 -4.31
CA LEU A 150 -16.78 0.84 -3.06
C LEU A 150 -17.89 0.58 -2.03
N ALA A 151 -19.15 0.68 -2.46
CA ALA A 151 -20.30 0.43 -1.60
C ALA A 151 -20.23 -0.96 -0.94
N ARG A 152 -20.04 -2.01 -1.76
CA ARG A 152 -19.91 -3.39 -1.27
C ARG A 152 -18.70 -3.60 -0.36
N LEU A 153 -17.57 -2.97 -0.65
CA LEU A 153 -16.37 -3.09 0.20
C LEU A 153 -16.61 -2.44 1.56
N ALA A 154 -17.27 -1.28 1.58
CA ALA A 154 -17.62 -0.57 2.80
C ALA A 154 -18.68 -1.32 3.63
N GLU A 155 -19.72 -1.85 3.00
CA GLU A 155 -20.71 -2.73 3.67
C GLU A 155 -20.02 -3.94 4.32
N ARG A 156 -19.14 -4.61 3.57
CA ARG A 156 -18.37 -5.75 4.10
C ARG A 156 -17.46 -5.36 5.26
N ALA A 157 -16.93 -4.14 5.28
CA ALA A 157 -16.13 -3.64 6.39
C ALA A 157 -16.98 -3.37 7.64
N ILE A 158 -18.23 -2.93 7.46
CA ILE A 158 -19.19 -2.75 8.56
C ILE A 158 -19.64 -4.09 9.13
N ASP A 159 -19.87 -5.09 8.29
CA ASP A 159 -20.33 -6.42 8.74
C ASP A 159 -19.23 -7.22 9.47
N GLN A 160 -17.95 -6.91 9.20
CA GLN A 160 -16.80 -7.64 9.75
C GLN A 160 -16.12 -6.94 10.93
N GLY A 161 -16.47 -5.67 11.23
CA GLY A 161 -15.89 -4.86 12.30
C GLY A 161 -16.85 -4.65 13.46
#